data_AF-A0A268JTJ7-F1
#
_entry.id   AF-A0A268JTJ7-F1
#
_cell.length_a   1.000
_cell.length_b   1.000
_cell.length_c   1.000
_cell.angle_alpha   90.00
_cell.angle_beta   90.00
_cell.angle_gamma   90.00
#
_symmetry.space_group_name_H-M   'P 1'
#
loop_
_entity.id
_entity.type
_entity.pdbx_description
1 polymer ?
#
loop_
_entity_poly.entity_id
_entity_poly.type
_entity_poly.pdbx_seq_one_letter_code
_entity_poly.pdbx_strand_id
1 'polypeptide(L)' 'CHAAIRAIKKGGYEKYRVFFADEETAIAAGYRPCGACMREQYVKWKNEKDKPLYNN' A
#
# COMPACT_ATOMS: atom_id res chain seq x y z
N CYS A 1 4.59 -10.56 -4.12
CA CYS A 1 3.58 -9.70 -4.77
C CYS A 1 3.75 -9.69 -6.29
N HIS A 2 2.78 -10.21 -7.06
CA HIS A 2 2.89 -10.24 -8.53
C HIS A 2 2.86 -8.85 -9.18
N ALA A 3 2.14 -7.88 -8.58
CA ALA A 3 2.15 -6.50 -9.06
C ALA A 3 3.55 -5.86 -8.96
N ALA A 4 4.26 -6.09 -7.84
CA ALA A 4 5.64 -5.62 -7.67
C ALA A 4 6.59 -6.27 -8.69
N ILE A 5 6.49 -7.58 -8.91
CA ILE A 5 7.31 -8.30 -9.91
C ILE A 5 7.09 -7.73 -11.31
N ARG A 6 5.82 -7.48 -11.70
CA ARG A 6 5.50 -6.84 -12.99
C ARG A 6 6.09 -5.44 -13.11
N ALA A 7 6.10 -4.66 -12.04
CA ALA A 7 6.67 -3.31 -12.04
C ALA A 7 8.20 -3.32 -12.14
N ILE A 8 8.87 -4.29 -11.48
CA ILE A 8 10.32 -4.52 -11.60
C ILE A 8 10.68 -4.85 -13.05
N LYS A 9 9.93 -5.77 -13.69
CA LYS A 9 10.15 -6.13 -15.10
C LYS A 9 10.04 -4.94 -16.07
N LYS A 10 9.32 -3.89 -15.68
CA LYS A 10 9.18 -2.65 -16.47
C LYS A 10 10.29 -1.62 -16.18
N GLY A 11 11.22 -1.91 -15.26
CA GLY A 11 12.37 -1.06 -14.93
C GLY A 11 12.09 0.11 -13.98
N GLY A 12 10.87 0.26 -13.45
CA GLY A 12 10.48 1.45 -12.68
C GLY A 12 10.46 1.28 -11.15
N TYR A 13 10.48 0.04 -10.64
CA TYR A 13 10.11 -0.25 -9.25
C TYR A 13 11.31 -0.44 -8.30
N GLU A 14 12.50 -0.69 -8.84
CA GLU A 14 13.66 -1.09 -8.04
C GLU A 14 14.24 0.07 -7.20
N LYS A 15 14.31 1.28 -7.77
CA LYS A 15 14.92 2.45 -7.13
C LYS A 15 14.19 2.95 -5.86
N TYR A 16 12.89 2.67 -5.75
CA TYR A 16 12.03 3.19 -4.67
C TYR A 16 11.48 2.08 -3.77
N ARG A 17 12.06 0.88 -3.84
CA ARG A 17 11.63 -0.25 -3.02
C ARG A 17 12.23 -0.16 -1.63
N VAL A 18 11.37 -0.18 -0.62
CA VAL A 18 11.73 -0.31 0.80
C VAL A 18 11.13 -1.59 1.36
N PHE A 19 11.77 -2.16 2.38
CA PHE A 19 11.28 -3.31 3.12
C PHE A 19 11.04 -2.90 4.57
N PHE A 20 9.93 -3.33 5.14
CA PHE A 20 9.59 -3.15 6.54
C PHE A 20 9.67 -4.48 7.27
N ALA A 21 9.94 -4.45 8.57
CA ALA A 21 9.97 -5.65 9.40
C ALA A 21 8.59 -6.30 9.54
N ASP A 22 7.54 -5.48 9.60
CA ASP A 22 6.15 -5.88 9.79
C ASP A 22 5.17 -4.87 9.14
N GLU A 23 3.88 -5.21 9.21
CA GLU A 23 2.79 -4.41 8.66
C GLU A 23 2.61 -3.10 9.42
N GLU A 24 2.68 -3.13 10.75
CA GLU A 24 2.50 -1.99 11.63
C GLU A 24 3.53 -0.88 11.33
N THR A 25 4.80 -1.26 11.13
CA THR A 25 5.88 -0.35 10.77
C THR A 25 5.63 0.31 9.42
N ALA A 26 5.15 -0.46 8.43
CA ALA A 26 4.83 0.08 7.12
C ALA A 26 3.70 1.11 7.19
N ILE A 27 2.65 0.82 7.97
CA ILE A 27 1.52 1.72 8.17
C ILE A 27 1.96 2.99 8.91
N ALA A 28 2.76 2.85 9.97
CA ALA A 28 3.31 3.99 10.73
C ALA A 28 4.20 4.89 9.86
N ALA A 29 4.93 4.31 8.90
CA ALA A 29 5.71 5.05 7.90
C ALA A 29 4.85 5.70 6.79
N GLY A 30 3.53 5.59 6.84
CA GLY A 30 2.60 6.19 5.89
C GLY A 30 2.37 5.36 4.61
N TYR A 31 2.84 4.11 4.58
CA TYR A 31 2.58 3.21 3.46
C TYR A 31 1.20 2.55 3.60
N ARG A 32 0.56 2.28 2.47
CA ARG A 32 -0.75 1.61 2.40
C ARG A 32 -0.60 0.11 2.20
N PRO A 33 -1.59 -0.70 2.62
CA PRO A 33 -1.64 -2.12 2.30
C PRO A 33 -1.60 -2.36 0.78
N CYS A 34 -0.94 -3.45 0.37
CA CYS A 34 -0.84 -3.79 -1.04
C CYS A 34 -2.20 -4.27 -1.57
N GLY A 35 -2.83 -3.50 -2.46
CA GLY A 35 -4.14 -3.88 -3.02
C GLY A 35 -4.20 -5.21 -3.78
N ALA A 36 -3.05 -5.77 -4.17
CA ALA A 36 -2.97 -7.09 -4.82
C ALA A 36 -2.71 -8.25 -3.84
N CYS A 37 -2.04 -8.00 -2.70
CA CYS A 37 -1.70 -9.05 -1.73
C CYS A 37 -2.58 -9.01 -0.47
N MET A 38 -3.10 -7.84 -0.11
CA MET A 38 -3.85 -7.54 1.11
C MET A 38 -5.13 -6.79 0.72
N ARG A 39 -5.95 -7.45 -0.09
CA ARG A 39 -7.10 -6.82 -0.76
C ARG A 39 -8.09 -6.24 0.26
N GLU A 40 -8.38 -6.96 1.34
CA GLU A 40 -9.33 -6.54 2.38
C GLU A 40 -8.83 -5.32 3.14
N GLN A 41 -7.59 -5.36 3.62
CA GLN A 41 -6.93 -4.26 4.33
C GLN A 41 -6.84 -3.02 3.43
N TYR A 42 -6.52 -3.22 2.15
CA TYR A 42 -6.50 -2.13 1.17
C TYR A 42 -7.87 -1.51 0.94
N VAL A 43 -8.95 -2.32 0.89
CA VAL A 43 -10.32 -1.79 0.76
C VAL A 43 -10.70 -0.98 2.00
N LYS A 44 -10.39 -1.47 3.20
CA LYS A 44 -10.62 -0.73 4.45
C LYS A 44 -9.89 0.62 4.44
N TRP A 45 -8.57 0.60 4.17
CA TRP A 45 -7.74 1.80 4.05
C TRP A 45 -8.30 2.80 3.02
N LYS A 46 -8.72 2.31 1.84
CA LYS A 46 -9.26 3.16 0.78
C LYS A 46 -10.58 3.81 1.21
N ASN A 47 -11.50 3.02 1.79
CA ASN A 47 -12.79 3.52 2.24
C ASN A 47 -12.64 4.54 3.38
N GLU A 48 -11.63 4.39 4.24
CA GLU A 48 -11.31 5.38 5.27
C GLU A 48 -10.77 6.69 4.68
N LYS A 49 -9.94 6.62 3.63
CA LYS A 49 -9.41 7.80 2.93
C LYS A 49 -10.44 8.51 2.07
N ASP A 50 -11.40 7.77 1.51
CA ASP A 50 -12.47 8.29 0.67
C ASP A 50 -13.64 8.87 1.49
N LYS A 51 -13.59 8.80 2.84
CA LYS A 51 -14.57 9.50 3.69
C LYS A 51 -14.40 11.01 3.50
N PRO A 52 -15.47 11.75 3.16
CA PRO A 52 -15.40 13.21 3.09
C PRO A 52 -14.98 13.75 4.47
N LEU A 53 -14.03 14.67 4.48
CA LEU A 53 -13.51 15.32 5.69
C LEU A 53 -14.50 16.30 6.34
N TYR A 54 -15.79 16.24 5.98
CA TYR A 54 -16.84 16.99 6.65
C TYR A 54 -17.98 16.05 7.07
N ASN A 55 -18.14 15.95 8.39
CA ASN A 55 -19.36 15.61 9.14
C ASN A 55 -19.03 15.80 10.64
N ASN A 56 -18.92 17.06 11.07
CA ASN A 56 -19.69 17.69 12.14
C ASN A 56 -19.20 19.14 12.31
#